data_AF-A0A8J3IE35-F1
#
_entry.id   AF-A0A8J3IE35-F1
#
_cell.length_a   1.000
_cell.length_b   1.000
_cell.length_c   1.000
_cell.angle_alpha   90.00
_cell.angle_beta   90.00
_cell.angle_gamma   90.00
#
_symmetry.space_group_name_H-M   'P 1'
#
loop_
_entity.id
_entity.type
_entity.pdbx_description
1 polymer ?
#
loop_
_entity_poly.entity_id
_entity_poly.type
_entity_poly.pdbx_seq_one_letter_code
_entity_poly.pdbx_strand_id
1 'polypeptide(L)'
;MVLLLLLVCGGLTYGGYVWMTATVQRTSSTDRPSGTSVPSQATSAVSTATSAAAPATTSPMNLSVTFSSIAITITSLEKMGNVVRVHLKETNTTGKSVGYIYNDVARLILPDGSSLPLKNYQILGPPASQATQTNWLDFEVPTNTAMDGLILRLGGKGQALMDIPLKEHANISQYQPVTSTPNKSTTYGGEAWTITQATRSWSSGGTQAREGMRYVTLQLTIASTQDTIGTYWGTMFV
;
A
#
# COMPACT_ATOMS: atom_id res chain seq x y z
N MET A 1 -35.70 12.87 -0.87
CA MET A 1 -34.54 13.12 0.03
C MET A 1 -33.22 12.83 -0.70
N VAL A 2 -32.82 13.68 -1.65
CA VAL A 2 -31.49 13.65 -2.31
C VAL A 2 -31.02 15.10 -2.53
N LEU A 3 -31.36 16.00 -1.59
CA LEU A 3 -30.97 17.41 -1.63
C LEU A 3 -29.88 17.73 -0.59
N LEU A 4 -29.39 16.72 0.15
CA LEU A 4 -28.52 16.92 1.31
C LEU A 4 -27.02 16.70 1.03
N LEU A 5 -26.64 16.28 -0.18
CA LEU A 5 -25.25 15.90 -0.50
C LEU A 5 -24.45 16.94 -1.30
N LEU A 6 -25.06 18.07 -1.69
CA LEU A 6 -24.41 19.09 -2.53
C LEU A 6 -24.20 20.45 -1.86
N LEU A 7 -24.49 20.58 -0.56
CA LEU A 7 -24.49 21.88 0.14
C LEU A 7 -23.45 21.99 1.28
N VAL A 8 -22.49 21.07 1.37
CA VAL A 8 -21.42 21.12 2.38
C VAL A 8 -20.06 21.18 1.69
N CYS A 9 -19.59 22.40 1.36
CA CYS A 9 -18.17 22.80 1.33
C CYS A 9 -17.90 24.18 0.69
N GLY A 10 -18.91 25.06 0.59
CA GLY A 10 -18.68 26.48 0.31
C GLY A 10 -18.52 27.27 1.60
N GLY A 11 -17.29 27.52 2.06
CA GLY A 11 -17.05 28.38 3.23
C GLY A 11 -15.63 28.36 3.80
N LEU A 12 -14.78 29.25 3.26
CA LEU A 12 -13.69 30.01 3.91
C LEU A 12 -13.16 29.55 5.29
N THR A 13 -11.87 29.19 5.35
CA THR A 13 -10.94 29.78 6.35
C THR A 13 -9.51 29.87 5.81
N TYR A 14 -9.05 31.10 5.71
CA TYR A 14 -7.65 31.53 5.76
C TYR A 14 -6.92 31.00 7.00
N GLY A 15 -5.60 30.79 6.90
CA GLY A 15 -4.72 30.69 8.07
C GLY A 15 -3.54 29.75 7.86
N GLY A 16 -2.39 30.30 7.46
CA GLY A 16 -1.13 29.55 7.41
C GLY A 16 -0.53 29.32 8.79
N TYR A 17 0.44 28.42 8.88
CA TYR A 17 1.61 28.56 9.76
C TYR A 17 2.79 27.77 9.19
N VAL A 18 3.92 28.47 9.10
CA VAL A 18 5.28 28.00 8.83
C VAL A 18 5.98 27.76 10.17
N TRP A 19 7.06 26.97 10.14
CA TRP A 19 8.19 26.84 11.10
C TRP A 19 8.24 25.53 11.89
N MET A 20 9.30 24.73 11.70
CA MET A 20 10.53 24.84 12.50
C MET A 20 11.65 23.96 11.91
N THR A 21 12.78 24.57 11.57
CA THR A 21 14.08 23.90 11.39
C THR A 21 14.82 23.92 12.72
N ALA A 22 15.44 22.80 13.09
CA ALA A 22 16.37 22.74 14.22
C ALA A 22 17.76 22.36 13.74
N THR A 23 18.64 23.35 13.87
CA THR A 23 20.10 23.31 13.81
C THR A 23 20.66 22.52 14.98
N VAL A 24 21.65 21.65 14.76
CA VAL A 24 22.62 21.28 15.81
C VAL A 24 24.04 21.49 15.29
N GLN A 25 24.80 22.15 16.16
CA GLN A 25 26.10 22.78 15.94
C GLN A 25 27.25 21.79 15.75
N ARG A 26 28.26 22.31 15.05
CA ARG A 26 29.62 21.79 14.93
C ARG A 26 30.35 21.81 16.27
N THR A 27 31.14 20.78 16.52
CA THR A 27 32.35 20.85 17.36
C THR A 27 33.54 20.41 16.51
N SER A 28 34.55 21.28 16.44
CA SER A 28 35.88 21.03 15.86
C SER A 28 36.91 21.10 16.99
N SER A 29 38.11 20.54 16.73
CA SER A 29 39.41 20.60 17.49
C SER A 29 39.82 19.20 18.00
N THR A 30 41.02 18.60 17.85
CA THR A 30 42.32 18.91 17.20
C THR A 30 43.14 17.59 17.13
N ASP A 31 44.28 17.64 16.42
CA ASP A 31 45.21 16.62 15.87
C ASP A 31 45.85 15.46 16.72
N ARG A 32 46.16 14.39 15.96
CA ARG A 32 47.22 13.31 15.93
C ARG A 32 48.41 13.32 16.94
N PRO A 33 49.21 12.21 17.16
CA PRO A 33 49.63 11.17 16.18
C PRO A 33 49.94 9.70 16.66
N SER A 34 50.27 8.85 15.68
CA SER A 34 51.18 7.66 15.67
C SER A 34 50.83 6.34 16.40
N GLY A 35 50.89 5.21 15.66
CA GLY A 35 50.97 3.86 16.24
C GLY A 35 50.81 2.67 15.26
N THR A 36 51.94 2.27 14.65
CA THR A 36 52.37 0.90 14.32
C THR A 36 51.45 -0.08 13.55
N SER A 37 51.87 -0.40 12.31
CA SER A 37 51.43 -1.55 11.51
C SER A 37 51.99 -2.88 12.03
N VAL A 38 51.11 -3.84 12.31
CA VAL A 38 51.45 -5.25 12.61
C VAL A 38 50.88 -6.14 11.49
N PRO A 39 51.61 -7.14 10.97
CA PRO A 39 51.17 -7.93 9.82
C PRO A 39 50.16 -9.00 10.23
N SER A 40 49.02 -9.09 9.53
CA SER A 40 48.06 -10.19 9.72
C SER A 40 48.45 -11.39 8.86
N GLN A 41 48.70 -12.49 9.56
CA GLN A 41 49.07 -13.81 9.09
C GLN A 41 47.89 -14.53 8.44
N ALA A 42 48.24 -15.55 7.64
CA ALA A 42 47.41 -16.23 6.66
C ALA A 42 46.13 -16.93 7.15
N THR A 43 45.19 -16.99 6.21
CA THR A 43 43.96 -17.78 6.12
C THR A 43 44.04 -19.18 6.70
N SER A 44 43.15 -19.47 7.66
CA SER A 44 42.65 -20.82 7.92
C SER A 44 41.17 -20.86 7.55
N ALA A 45 40.83 -21.71 6.57
CA ALA A 45 39.49 -21.93 6.09
C ALA A 45 38.63 -22.53 7.22
N VAL A 46 37.69 -21.75 7.74
CA VAL A 46 36.63 -22.25 8.60
C VAL A 46 35.58 -22.85 7.67
N SER A 47 35.52 -24.19 7.64
CA SER A 47 34.41 -24.95 7.06
C SER A 47 33.14 -24.62 7.85
N THR A 48 32.36 -23.66 7.34
CA THR A 48 31.02 -23.35 7.84
C THR A 48 30.13 -24.51 7.43
N ALA A 49 29.82 -25.39 8.37
CA ALA A 49 28.77 -26.38 8.20
C ALA A 49 27.48 -25.63 7.83
N THR A 50 27.04 -25.80 6.58
CA THR A 50 25.78 -25.27 6.10
C THR A 50 24.67 -25.93 6.90
N SER A 51 24.09 -25.19 7.85
CA SER A 51 22.89 -25.62 8.58
C SER A 51 21.84 -26.01 7.55
N ALA A 52 21.41 -27.27 7.56
CA ALA A 52 20.37 -27.75 6.67
C ALA A 52 19.12 -26.87 6.90
N ALA A 53 18.71 -26.15 5.85
CA ALA A 53 17.54 -25.29 5.91
C ALA A 53 16.33 -26.12 6.33
N ALA A 54 15.59 -25.65 7.33
CA ALA A 54 14.36 -26.30 7.75
C ALA A 54 13.43 -26.42 6.53
N PRO A 55 12.77 -27.58 6.33
CA PRO A 55 11.89 -27.79 5.19
C PRO A 55 10.78 -26.73 5.18
N ALA A 56 10.66 -26.03 4.05
CA ALA A 56 9.66 -24.99 3.86
C ALA A 56 8.32 -25.62 3.45
N THR A 57 7.21 -25.16 4.02
CA THR A 57 5.86 -25.53 3.56
C THR A 57 5.29 -24.38 2.75
N THR A 58 4.92 -24.64 1.49
CA THR A 58 4.41 -23.64 0.56
C THR A 58 2.96 -23.90 0.19
N SER A 59 2.12 -22.86 0.27
CA SER A 59 0.71 -22.88 -0.14
C SER A 59 0.47 -21.81 -1.22
N PRO A 60 -0.07 -22.18 -2.40
CA PRO A 60 -0.46 -21.19 -3.41
C PRO A 60 -1.67 -20.37 -2.93
N MET A 61 -1.79 -19.11 -3.36
CA MET A 61 -2.88 -18.22 -2.91
C MET A 61 -3.64 -17.57 -4.07
N ASN A 62 -2.94 -16.93 -5.01
CA ASN A 62 -3.50 -16.17 -6.13
C ASN A 62 -4.60 -15.17 -5.73
N LEU A 63 -4.36 -14.39 -4.67
CA LEU A 63 -5.27 -13.36 -4.17
C LEU A 63 -4.82 -11.98 -4.67
N SER A 64 -5.70 -11.22 -5.32
CA SER A 64 -5.34 -9.92 -5.91
C SER A 64 -6.17 -8.77 -5.33
N VAL A 65 -5.51 -7.70 -4.90
CA VAL A 65 -6.12 -6.47 -4.36
C VAL A 65 -5.44 -5.23 -4.95
N THR A 66 -6.11 -4.08 -4.90
CA THR A 66 -5.50 -2.80 -5.29
C THR A 66 -5.24 -1.94 -4.05
N PHE A 67 -3.98 -1.74 -3.69
CA PHE A 67 -3.55 -0.89 -2.57
C PHE A 67 -2.78 0.32 -3.10
N SER A 68 -3.17 1.54 -2.71
CA SER A 68 -2.55 2.78 -3.20
C SER A 68 -2.41 2.83 -4.74
N SER A 69 -3.41 2.33 -5.47
CA SER A 69 -3.42 2.19 -6.94
C SER A 69 -2.40 1.21 -7.54
N ILE A 70 -1.76 0.38 -6.72
CA ILE A 70 -0.92 -0.75 -7.14
C ILE A 70 -1.74 -2.03 -7.08
N ALA A 71 -1.75 -2.80 -8.16
CA ALA A 71 -2.31 -4.14 -8.16
C ALA A 71 -1.31 -5.08 -7.48
N ILE A 72 -1.66 -5.61 -6.31
CA ILE A 72 -0.86 -6.53 -5.52
C ILE A 72 -1.52 -7.91 -5.59
N THR A 73 -0.79 -8.88 -6.11
CA THR A 73 -1.20 -10.28 -6.15
C THR A 73 -0.33 -11.09 -5.21
N ILE A 74 -0.93 -11.67 -4.18
CA ILE A 74 -0.29 -12.64 -3.29
C ILE A 74 -0.24 -13.98 -4.03
N THR A 75 0.95 -14.40 -4.43
CA THR A 75 1.15 -15.60 -5.25
C THR A 75 1.21 -16.85 -4.40
N SER A 76 1.94 -16.80 -3.29
CA SER A 76 2.09 -17.92 -2.36
C SER A 76 2.42 -17.46 -0.95
N LEU A 77 2.24 -18.39 -0.02
CA LEU A 77 2.64 -18.28 1.36
C LEU A 77 3.61 -19.42 1.69
N GLU A 78 4.70 -19.12 2.38
CA GLU A 78 5.74 -20.09 2.72
C GLU A 78 6.07 -20.01 4.21
N LYS A 79 6.12 -21.15 4.90
CA LYS A 79 6.57 -21.24 6.30
C LYS A 79 7.92 -21.91 6.39
N MET A 80 8.88 -21.22 7.00
CA MET A 80 10.26 -21.69 7.24
C MET A 80 10.58 -21.52 8.73
N GLY A 81 10.37 -22.57 9.52
CA GLY A 81 10.55 -22.50 10.98
C GLY A 81 9.59 -21.49 11.63
N ASN A 82 10.15 -20.43 12.21
CA ASN A 82 9.42 -19.32 12.84
C ASN A 82 9.19 -18.12 11.89
N VAL A 83 9.41 -18.29 10.58
CA VAL A 83 9.18 -17.23 9.59
C VAL A 83 8.03 -17.62 8.66
N VAL A 84 7.12 -16.68 8.46
CA VAL A 84 6.12 -16.72 7.39
C VAL A 84 6.50 -15.71 6.33
N ARG A 85 6.71 -16.20 5.11
CA ARG A 85 7.01 -15.42 3.92
C ARG A 85 5.78 -15.31 3.02
N VAL A 86 5.38 -14.09 2.71
CA VAL A 86 4.33 -13.79 1.74
C VAL A 86 4.98 -13.38 0.43
N HIS A 87 4.76 -14.14 -0.64
CA HIS A 87 5.25 -13.81 -1.98
C HIS A 87 4.25 -12.96 -2.73
N LEU A 88 4.73 -11.91 -3.38
CA LEU A 88 3.94 -10.88 -4.05
C LEU A 88 4.37 -10.71 -5.50
N LYS A 89 3.39 -10.44 -6.36
CA LYS A 89 3.57 -9.84 -7.68
C LYS A 89 2.81 -8.53 -7.71
N GLU A 90 3.52 -7.44 -7.97
CA GLU A 90 3.00 -6.08 -7.88
C GLU A 90 3.10 -5.40 -9.25
N THR A 91 2.03 -4.73 -9.68
CA THR A 91 2.01 -3.99 -10.93
C THR A 91 1.51 -2.56 -10.70
N ASN A 92 2.35 -1.59 -11.05
CA ASN A 92 1.99 -0.19 -11.12
C ASN A 92 1.61 0.17 -12.56
N THR A 93 0.32 0.15 -12.88
CA THR A 93 -0.17 0.62 -14.19
C THR A 93 -0.38 2.12 -14.24
N THR A 94 -0.05 2.85 -13.17
CA THR A 94 -0.17 4.30 -13.14
C THR A 94 1.04 4.94 -13.81
N GLY A 95 0.85 6.10 -14.43
CA GLY A 95 1.95 6.90 -14.98
C GLY A 95 2.73 7.67 -13.92
N LYS A 96 2.59 7.32 -12.63
CA LYS A 96 3.12 8.07 -11.49
C LYS A 96 3.85 7.13 -10.53
N SER A 97 4.80 7.70 -9.79
CA SER A 97 5.38 7.02 -8.63
C SER A 97 4.37 7.01 -7.48
N VAL A 98 4.27 5.88 -6.78
CA VAL A 98 3.40 5.69 -5.62
C VAL A 98 4.28 5.68 -4.37
N GLY A 99 3.82 6.32 -3.29
CA GLY A 99 4.58 6.45 -2.05
C GLY A 99 4.00 5.61 -0.92
N TYR A 100 4.50 4.39 -0.75
CA TYR A 100 4.39 3.64 0.51
C TYR A 100 5.66 2.83 0.75
N ILE A 101 5.89 2.44 2.00
CA ILE A 101 6.92 1.45 2.36
C ILE A 101 6.28 0.36 3.21
N TYR A 102 6.69 -0.89 2.99
CA TYR A 102 6.06 -2.04 3.62
C TYR A 102 6.19 -2.04 5.15
N ASN A 103 7.26 -1.46 5.71
CA ASN A 103 7.41 -1.29 7.17
C ASN A 103 6.27 -0.48 7.81
N ASP A 104 5.68 0.46 7.08
CA ASP A 104 4.64 1.34 7.61
C ASP A 104 3.24 0.77 7.38
N VAL A 105 3.06 0.00 6.30
CA VAL A 105 1.73 -0.38 5.82
C VAL A 105 1.40 -1.87 5.96
N ALA A 106 2.38 -2.77 6.07
CA ALA A 106 2.12 -4.20 6.15
C ALA A 106 2.27 -4.75 7.57
N ARG A 107 1.26 -5.51 7.99
CA ARG A 107 1.27 -6.29 9.24
C ARG A 107 0.75 -7.68 8.96
N LEU A 108 1.27 -8.67 9.68
CA LEU A 108 0.66 -10.00 9.72
C LEU A 108 -0.18 -10.09 10.99
N ILE A 109 -1.47 -10.40 10.84
CA ILE A 109 -2.36 -10.64 11.97
C ILE A 109 -2.45 -12.15 12.19
N LEU A 110 -2.18 -12.57 13.43
CA LEU A 110 -2.28 -13.97 13.86
C LEU A 110 -3.73 -14.35 14.17
N PRO A 111 -4.05 -15.65 14.28
CA PRO A 111 -5.40 -16.12 14.60
C PRO A 111 -5.94 -15.62 15.96
N ASP A 112 -5.04 -15.28 16.89
CA ASP A 112 -5.40 -14.67 18.18
C ASP A 112 -5.65 -13.15 18.11
N GLY A 113 -5.53 -12.55 16.91
CA GLY A 113 -5.70 -11.12 16.66
C GLY A 113 -4.47 -10.27 16.93
N SER A 114 -3.37 -10.86 17.39
CA SER A 114 -2.11 -10.13 17.57
C SER A 114 -1.54 -9.68 16.23
N SER A 115 -0.87 -8.52 16.23
CA SER A 115 -0.32 -7.89 15.02
C SER A 115 1.19 -7.92 15.06
N LEU A 116 1.79 -8.56 14.06
CA LEU A 116 3.22 -8.68 13.91
C LEU A 116 3.74 -7.69 12.86
N PRO A 117 4.81 -6.94 13.17
CA PRO A 117 5.46 -6.07 12.20
C PRO A 117 6.18 -6.89 11.13
N LEU A 118 6.42 -6.25 9.99
CA LEU A 118 7.33 -6.78 8.98
C LEU A 118 8.74 -6.93 9.58
N LYS A 119 9.37 -8.08 9.31
CA LYS A 119 10.72 -8.38 9.80
C LYS A 119 11.78 -8.19 8.73
N ASN A 120 11.52 -8.69 7.53
CA ASN A 120 12.45 -8.62 6.40
C ASN A 120 11.67 -8.54 5.08
N TYR A 121 12.34 -8.13 4.01
CA TYR A 121 11.71 -7.95 2.69
C TYR A 121 12.74 -8.04 1.57
N GLN A 122 12.29 -8.35 0.36
CA GLN A 122 13.14 -8.24 -0.84
C GLN A 122 13.29 -6.80 -1.30
N ILE A 123 12.16 -6.10 -1.41
CA ILE A 123 12.05 -4.73 -1.90
C ILE A 123 11.12 -3.97 -0.93
N LEU A 124 11.59 -2.83 -0.42
CA LEU A 124 10.89 -2.10 0.64
C LEU A 124 9.62 -1.37 0.16
N GLY A 125 9.60 -0.95 -1.11
CA GLY A 125 8.58 -0.05 -1.66
C GLY A 125 7.87 -0.60 -2.90
N PRO A 126 6.92 0.17 -3.45
CA PRO A 126 6.17 -0.21 -4.64
C PRO A 126 7.04 -0.26 -5.90
N PRO A 127 6.52 -0.90 -6.96
CA PRO A 127 7.10 -0.76 -8.30
C PRO A 127 7.14 0.69 -8.76
N ALA A 128 8.16 1.01 -9.56
CA ALA A 128 8.22 2.26 -10.31
C ALA A 128 6.97 2.44 -11.22
N SER A 129 6.75 3.66 -11.70
CA SER A 129 5.69 3.98 -12.68
C SER A 129 5.75 3.02 -13.88
N GLN A 130 4.59 2.53 -14.33
CA GLN A 130 4.48 1.58 -15.46
C GLN A 130 5.32 0.29 -15.30
N ALA A 131 5.65 -0.12 -14.08
CA ALA A 131 6.49 -1.29 -13.83
C ALA A 131 5.75 -2.43 -13.12
N THR A 132 6.30 -3.64 -13.27
CA THR A 132 5.91 -4.82 -12.50
C THR A 132 7.13 -5.35 -11.77
N GLN A 133 6.94 -5.82 -10.54
CA GLN A 133 7.99 -6.48 -9.77
C GLN A 133 7.46 -7.70 -9.04
N THR A 134 8.37 -8.60 -8.68
CA THR A 134 8.13 -9.63 -7.68
C THR A 134 8.81 -9.24 -6.38
N ASN A 135 8.18 -9.57 -5.26
CA ASN A 135 8.68 -9.23 -3.94
C ASN A 135 8.30 -10.32 -2.94
N TRP A 136 8.93 -10.32 -1.77
CA TRP A 136 8.51 -11.13 -0.65
C TRP A 136 8.61 -10.33 0.65
N LEU A 137 7.73 -10.66 1.59
CA LEU A 137 7.62 -10.06 2.92
C LEU A 137 7.73 -11.15 3.98
N ASP A 138 8.67 -11.01 4.91
CA ASP A 138 8.87 -11.96 6.01
C ASP A 138 8.34 -11.41 7.32
N PHE A 139 7.62 -12.26 8.04
CA PHE A 139 7.09 -12.01 9.37
C PHE A 139 7.59 -13.09 10.32
N GLU A 140 8.06 -12.68 11.49
CA GLU A 140 8.53 -13.60 12.53
C GLU A 140 7.35 -14.01 13.42
N VAL A 141 6.95 -15.28 13.35
CA VAL A 141 5.79 -15.86 14.05
C VAL A 141 6.23 -16.85 15.13
N PRO A 142 5.43 -17.09 16.18
CA PRO A 142 5.67 -18.20 17.11
C PRO A 142 5.79 -19.55 16.36
N THR A 143 6.67 -20.44 16.82
CA THR A 143 6.98 -21.73 16.15
C THR A 143 5.72 -22.55 15.80
N ASN A 144 4.76 -22.58 16.72
CA ASN A 144 3.53 -23.37 16.59
C ASN A 144 2.37 -22.63 15.92
N THR A 145 2.63 -21.48 15.29
CA THR A 145 1.59 -20.71 14.58
C THR A 145 1.02 -21.53 13.42
N ALA A 146 -0.29 -21.76 13.45
CA ALA A 146 -1.00 -22.34 12.32
C ALA A 146 -1.04 -21.33 11.16
N MET A 147 -0.90 -21.83 9.94
CA MET A 147 -0.99 -20.99 8.73
C MET A 147 -2.45 -20.61 8.43
N ASP A 148 -3.39 -21.45 8.87
CA ASP A 148 -4.82 -21.14 8.79
C ASP A 148 -5.18 -19.99 9.73
N GLY A 149 -6.03 -19.08 9.26
CA GLY A 149 -6.45 -17.89 10.00
C GLY A 149 -5.45 -16.73 9.97
N LEU A 150 -4.30 -16.84 9.29
CA LEU A 150 -3.41 -15.70 9.07
C LEU A 150 -4.07 -14.65 8.16
N ILE A 151 -3.83 -13.38 8.46
CA ILE A 151 -4.31 -12.24 7.66
C ILE A 151 -3.15 -11.31 7.35
N LEU A 152 -2.95 -10.98 6.07
CA LEU A 152 -2.10 -9.85 5.69
C LEU A 152 -2.94 -8.59 5.78
N ARG A 153 -2.58 -7.68 6.69
CA ARG A 153 -3.17 -6.35 6.80
C ARG A 153 -2.32 -5.35 6.03
N LEU A 154 -2.95 -4.63 5.09
CA LEU A 154 -2.37 -3.49 4.40
C LEU A 154 -3.05 -2.19 4.83
N GLY A 155 -2.26 -1.16 5.14
CA GLY A 155 -2.72 0.17 5.52
C GLY A 155 -1.93 0.71 6.71
N GLY A 156 -1.38 1.91 6.55
CA GLY A 156 -0.68 2.62 7.61
C GLY A 156 -1.61 3.47 8.49
N LYS A 157 -1.00 4.29 9.37
CA LYS A 157 -1.74 5.19 10.26
C LYS A 157 -2.69 6.11 9.48
N GLY A 158 -3.97 6.10 9.84
CA GLY A 158 -5.01 6.94 9.24
C GLY A 158 -5.45 6.52 7.83
N GLN A 159 -4.93 5.41 7.30
CA GLN A 159 -5.37 4.82 6.04
C GLN A 159 -6.47 3.78 6.28
N ALA A 160 -7.30 3.58 5.26
CA ALA A 160 -8.27 2.51 5.23
C ALA A 160 -7.53 1.16 5.17
N LEU A 161 -7.78 0.32 6.16
CA LEU A 161 -7.15 -0.99 6.30
C LEU A 161 -7.79 -2.03 5.36
N MET A 162 -6.95 -2.90 4.82
CA MET A 162 -7.34 -4.06 4.01
C MET A 162 -6.82 -5.32 4.70
N ASP A 163 -7.71 -6.06 5.33
CA ASP A 163 -7.45 -7.34 5.97
C ASP A 163 -7.70 -8.47 4.97
N ILE A 164 -6.62 -9.05 4.47
CA ILE A 164 -6.62 -10.07 3.42
C ILE A 164 -6.35 -11.44 4.06
N PRO A 165 -7.36 -12.31 4.18
CA PRO A 165 -7.15 -13.66 4.71
C PRO A 165 -6.19 -14.44 3.81
N LEU A 166 -5.12 -14.97 4.39
CA LEU A 166 -4.09 -15.74 3.69
C LEU A 166 -4.50 -17.22 3.61
N LYS A 167 -5.60 -17.48 2.93
CA LYS A 167 -6.10 -18.83 2.65
C LYS A 167 -6.53 -18.95 1.20
N GLU A 168 -6.47 -20.17 0.68
CA GLU A 168 -6.98 -20.48 -0.64
C GLU A 168 -8.46 -20.06 -0.76
N HIS A 169 -8.83 -19.50 -1.90
CA HIS A 169 -10.20 -19.08 -2.22
C HIS A 169 -10.82 -18.07 -1.23
N ALA A 170 -10.02 -17.27 -0.53
CA ALA A 170 -10.53 -16.19 0.32
C ALA A 170 -11.43 -15.23 -0.47
N ASN A 171 -12.63 -14.94 0.05
CA ASN A 171 -13.50 -13.93 -0.55
C ASN A 171 -12.98 -12.53 -0.21
N ILE A 172 -12.37 -11.87 -1.20
CA ILE A 172 -11.80 -10.52 -1.11
C ILE A 172 -12.56 -9.51 -1.99
N SER A 173 -13.79 -9.84 -2.40
CA SER A 173 -14.61 -8.99 -3.27
C SER A 173 -14.84 -7.57 -2.72
N GLN A 174 -14.88 -7.43 -1.39
CA GLN A 174 -15.03 -6.13 -0.72
C GLN A 174 -13.89 -5.13 -1.02
N TYR A 175 -12.72 -5.62 -1.45
CA TYR A 175 -11.56 -4.81 -1.81
C TYR A 175 -11.52 -4.43 -3.29
N GLN A 176 -12.42 -5.00 -4.10
CA GLN A 176 -12.49 -4.69 -5.52
C GLN A 176 -13.27 -3.39 -5.76
N PRO A 177 -12.90 -2.59 -6.77
CA PRO A 177 -13.70 -1.45 -7.20
C PRO A 177 -15.11 -1.88 -7.60
N VAL A 178 -16.11 -1.08 -7.23
CA VAL A 178 -17.50 -1.32 -7.62
C VAL A 178 -17.96 -0.17 -8.50
N THR A 179 -18.40 -0.51 -9.70
CA THR A 179 -18.87 0.46 -10.71
C THR A 179 -20.37 0.35 -10.89
N SER A 180 -21.02 1.51 -11.05
CA SER A 180 -22.43 1.65 -11.36
C SER A 180 -22.63 2.65 -12.50
N THR A 181 -23.78 2.60 -13.16
CA THR A 181 -24.15 3.52 -14.25
C THR A 181 -25.43 4.28 -13.88
N PRO A 182 -25.33 5.35 -13.08
CA PRO A 182 -26.51 6.03 -12.53
C PRO A 182 -27.40 6.67 -13.61
N ASN A 183 -26.80 7.17 -14.70
CA ASN A 183 -27.46 7.93 -15.77
C ASN A 183 -28.36 9.03 -15.20
N LYS A 184 -27.80 9.82 -14.27
CA LYS A 184 -28.52 10.92 -13.60
C LYS A 184 -27.97 12.26 -14.06
N SER A 185 -28.87 13.14 -14.45
CA SER A 185 -28.52 14.50 -14.84
C SER A 185 -28.58 15.47 -13.65
N THR A 186 -27.69 16.44 -13.64
CA THR A 186 -27.63 17.55 -12.69
C THR A 186 -27.22 18.82 -13.42
N THR A 187 -27.53 19.98 -12.85
CA THR A 187 -27.10 21.27 -13.38
C THR A 187 -25.99 21.83 -12.51
N TYR A 188 -24.86 22.19 -13.10
CA TYR A 188 -23.74 22.82 -12.41
C TYR A 188 -23.08 23.84 -13.33
N GLY A 189 -22.92 25.07 -12.85
CA GLY A 189 -22.37 26.17 -13.66
C GLY A 189 -23.24 26.55 -14.86
N GLY A 190 -24.56 26.31 -14.81
CA GLY A 190 -25.48 26.57 -15.93
C GLY A 190 -25.54 25.47 -16.99
N GLU A 191 -24.64 24.48 -16.93
CA GLU A 191 -24.56 23.38 -17.88
C GLU A 191 -25.29 22.14 -17.38
N ALA A 192 -25.86 21.38 -18.31
CA ALA A 192 -26.50 20.08 -18.03
C ALA A 192 -25.45 18.96 -18.06
N TRP A 193 -25.10 18.48 -16.89
CA TRP A 193 -24.19 17.35 -16.71
C TRP A 193 -24.97 16.06 -16.51
N THR A 194 -24.48 14.95 -17.05
CA THR A 194 -25.01 13.61 -16.80
C THR A 194 -23.91 12.72 -16.24
N ILE A 195 -24.13 12.16 -15.05
CA ILE A 195 -23.24 11.16 -14.46
C ILE A 195 -23.54 9.83 -15.15
N THR A 196 -22.64 9.40 -16.03
CA THR A 196 -22.77 8.16 -16.80
C THR A 196 -22.20 6.96 -16.04
N GLN A 197 -21.17 7.19 -15.22
CA GLN A 197 -20.54 6.15 -14.41
C GLN A 197 -20.11 6.68 -13.04
N ALA A 198 -20.24 5.84 -12.01
CA ALA A 198 -19.67 6.08 -10.70
C ALA A 198 -18.95 4.82 -10.22
N THR A 199 -17.66 4.95 -9.92
CA THR A 199 -16.80 3.87 -9.43
C THR A 199 -16.35 4.18 -8.01
N ARG A 200 -16.63 3.28 -7.06
CA ARG A 200 -16.15 3.35 -5.68
C ARG A 200 -14.93 2.45 -5.52
N SER A 201 -13.84 2.97 -4.94
CA SER A 201 -12.59 2.23 -4.75
C SER A 201 -11.90 2.55 -3.42
N TRP A 202 -10.93 1.71 -3.05
CA TRP A 202 -10.10 1.89 -1.85
C TRP A 202 -8.88 2.79 -2.08
N SER A 203 -8.53 3.08 -3.32
CA SER A 203 -7.43 3.95 -3.67
C SER A 203 -7.69 4.67 -4.99
N SER A 204 -7.02 5.81 -5.17
CA SER A 204 -7.03 6.58 -6.41
C SER A 204 -5.76 7.42 -6.52
N GLY A 205 -5.23 7.55 -7.73
CA GLY A 205 -4.09 8.43 -8.03
C GLY A 205 -2.82 8.12 -7.22
N GLY A 206 -2.59 6.87 -6.82
CA GLY A 206 -1.43 6.48 -6.02
C GLY A 206 -1.62 6.62 -4.50
N THR A 207 -2.83 6.93 -4.04
CA THR A 207 -3.13 7.16 -2.62
C THR A 207 -4.19 6.20 -2.11
N GLN A 208 -3.94 5.55 -0.97
CA GLN A 208 -4.94 4.78 -0.23
C GLN A 208 -5.95 5.73 0.43
N ALA A 209 -7.23 5.35 0.43
CA ALA A 209 -8.27 6.10 1.12
C ALA A 209 -7.95 6.24 2.62
N ARG A 210 -8.48 7.28 3.26
CA ARG A 210 -8.38 7.44 4.72
C ARG A 210 -9.30 6.46 5.43
N GLU A 211 -9.03 6.22 6.71
CA GLU A 211 -9.90 5.43 7.57
C GLU A 211 -11.36 5.89 7.48
N GLY A 212 -12.28 4.94 7.35
CA GLY A 212 -13.72 5.20 7.16
C GLY A 212 -14.12 5.72 5.78
N MET A 213 -13.19 6.09 4.90
CA MET A 213 -13.49 6.72 3.61
C MET A 213 -13.26 5.80 2.41
N ARG A 214 -13.87 6.16 1.27
CA ARG A 214 -13.59 5.56 -0.05
C ARG A 214 -13.42 6.66 -1.09
N TYR A 215 -12.70 6.35 -2.16
CA TYR A 215 -12.70 7.19 -3.34
C TYR A 215 -13.96 6.91 -4.16
N VAL A 216 -14.56 7.97 -4.69
CA VAL A 216 -15.56 7.90 -5.74
C VAL A 216 -15.01 8.61 -6.96
N THR A 217 -14.90 7.88 -8.08
CA THR A 217 -14.56 8.43 -9.38
C THR A 217 -15.81 8.49 -10.24
N LEU A 218 -16.12 9.67 -10.75
CA LEU A 218 -17.30 9.91 -11.57
C LEU A 218 -16.86 10.10 -13.02
N GLN A 219 -17.60 9.51 -13.94
CA GLN A 219 -17.57 9.86 -15.35
C GLN A 219 -18.81 10.69 -15.64
N LEU A 220 -18.59 11.87 -16.22
CA LEU A 220 -19.66 12.79 -16.57
C LEU A 220 -19.61 13.11 -18.06
N THR A 221 -20.77 13.40 -18.63
CA THR A 221 -20.93 13.99 -19.95
C THR A 221 -21.69 15.31 -19.82
N ILE A 222 -21.37 16.28 -20.68
CA ILE A 222 -22.11 17.54 -20.78
C ILE A 222 -22.95 17.46 -22.04
N ALA A 223 -24.23 17.78 -21.95
CA ALA A 223 -25.04 18.03 -23.12
C ALA A 223 -24.80 19.47 -23.59
N SER A 224 -23.67 19.74 -24.26
CA SER A 224 -23.51 20.98 -25.01
C SER A 224 -24.17 20.82 -26.37
N THR A 225 -24.73 21.89 -26.92
CA THR A 225 -25.30 21.86 -28.28
C THR A 225 -24.27 21.63 -29.38
N GLN A 226 -22.96 21.66 -29.11
CA GLN A 226 -21.89 21.09 -29.94
C GLN A 226 -20.65 20.81 -29.07
N ASP A 227 -19.93 19.75 -29.42
CA ASP A 227 -18.62 19.29 -28.95
C ASP A 227 -18.49 18.40 -27.69
N THR A 228 -17.79 17.30 -27.92
CA THR A 228 -17.47 16.24 -26.95
C THR A 228 -16.32 16.74 -26.06
N ILE A 229 -16.60 17.14 -24.82
CA ILE A 229 -15.57 17.64 -23.90
C ILE A 229 -15.27 16.61 -22.81
N GLY A 230 -14.07 16.05 -22.88
CA GLY A 230 -13.14 15.77 -21.77
C GLY A 230 -13.58 14.92 -20.58
N THR A 231 -12.79 13.88 -20.27
CA THR A 231 -12.81 13.18 -18.97
C THR A 231 -12.40 14.14 -17.85
N TYR A 232 -13.35 14.53 -16.99
CA TYR A 232 -13.07 15.29 -15.77
C TYR A 232 -12.68 14.34 -14.62
N TRP A 233 -11.50 14.57 -14.05
CA TRP A 233 -11.03 13.87 -12.85
C TRP A 233 -11.32 14.72 -11.62
N GLY A 234 -12.27 14.27 -10.80
CA GLY A 234 -12.56 14.86 -9.48
C GLY A 234 -12.55 13.78 -8.41
N THR A 235 -11.81 14.01 -7.32
CA THR A 235 -11.91 13.21 -6.10
C THR A 235 -12.89 13.88 -5.15
N MET A 236 -14.06 13.26 -4.93
CA MET A 236 -14.96 13.67 -3.86
C MET A 236 -14.70 12.78 -2.64
N PHE A 237 -14.36 13.39 -1.51
CA PHE A 237 -14.35 12.72 -0.22
C PHE A 237 -15.79 12.77 0.30
N VAL A 238 -16.39 11.60 0.52
CA VAL A 238 -17.70 11.47 1.19
C VAL A 238 -17.48 10.76 2.51
#